data_AF-A0A939BHU3-F1
#
_entry.id   AF-A0A939BHU3-F1
#
_cell.length_a   1.000
_cell.length_b   1.000
_cell.length_c   1.000
_cell.angle_alpha   90.00
_cell.angle_beta   90.00
_cell.angle_gamma   90.00
#
_symmetry.space_group_name_H-M   'P 1'
#
loop_
_entity.id
_entity.type
_entity.pdbx_description
1 polymer ?
#
loop_
_entity_poly.entity_id
_entity_poly.type
_entity_poly.pdbx_seq_one_letter_code
_entity_poly.pdbx_strand_id
1 'polypeptide(L)'
;MCQVKRLLPYVRRYVQMAVYDVLDAEGAEYWKNESGAVVARLSVYGNVSTFSLSAEICDTGTGLTVSVRDPCPGLSAKGEERAVTAVADMVAQYLENELMINRRCFVQDRHYAV
;
A
#
# COMPACT_ATOMS: atom_id res chain seq x y z
N MET A 1 12.02 12.40 -6.55
CA MET A 1 11.39 11.09 -6.35
C MET A 1 10.03 11.34 -5.73
N CYS A 2 8.93 10.94 -6.38
CA CYS A 2 7.58 11.19 -5.86
C CYS A 2 7.19 10.14 -4.81
N GLN A 3 6.63 10.58 -3.68
CA GLN A 3 6.25 9.71 -2.56
C GLN A 3 5.03 10.26 -1.83
N VAL A 4 4.17 9.36 -1.37
CA VAL A 4 3.02 9.65 -0.49
C VAL A 4 3.14 8.80 0.77
N LYS A 5 2.88 9.41 1.92
CA LYS A 5 2.73 8.71 3.20
C LYS A 5 1.27 8.84 3.64
N ARG A 6 0.66 7.71 4.00
CA ARG A 6 -0.70 7.65 4.55
C ARG A 6 -0.69 6.94 5.88
N LEU A 7 -1.26 7.60 6.88
CA LEU A 7 -1.51 7.00 8.18
C LEU A 7 -2.80 6.19 8.09
N LEU A 8 -2.69 4.88 8.33
CA LEU A 8 -3.80 3.96 8.34
C LEU A 8 -4.07 3.53 9.78
N PRO A 9 -5.33 3.62 10.29
CA PRO A 9 -5.67 3.28 11.67
C PRO A 9 -5.78 1.75 11.89
N TYR A 10 -4.83 1.00 11.33
CA TYR A 10 -4.78 -0.46 11.38
C TYR A 10 -3.40 -0.92 11.85
N VAL A 11 -3.34 -2.10 12.47
CA VAL A 11 -2.06 -2.72 12.86
C VAL A 11 -1.23 -3.09 11.64
N ARG A 12 0.09 -3.05 11.77
CA ARG A 12 1.03 -3.25 10.66
C ARG A 12 0.80 -4.54 9.89
N ARG A 13 0.43 -5.63 10.59
CA ARG A 13 0.16 -6.93 9.98
C ARG A 13 -0.96 -6.85 8.94
N TYR A 14 -2.06 -6.15 9.25
CA TYR A 14 -3.17 -6.00 8.29
C TYR A 14 -2.78 -5.15 7.10
N VAL A 15 -2.05 -4.05 7.33
CA VAL A 15 -1.56 -3.21 6.22
C VAL A 15 -0.62 -4.00 5.31
N GLN A 16 0.26 -4.83 5.87
CA GLN A 16 1.14 -5.69 5.08
C GLN A 16 0.37 -6.73 4.27
N MET A 17 -0.63 -7.39 4.86
CA MET A 17 -1.47 -8.35 4.13
C MET A 17 -2.24 -7.66 2.99
N ALA A 18 -2.85 -6.50 3.27
CA ALA A 18 -3.54 -5.72 2.25
C ALA A 18 -2.64 -5.29 1.09
N VAL A 19 -1.37 -4.96 1.36
CA VAL A 19 -0.41 -4.69 0.28
C VAL A 19 -0.26 -5.92 -0.62
N TYR A 20 -0.03 -7.11 -0.08
CA TYR A 20 0.09 -8.32 -0.90
C TYR A 20 -1.20 -8.65 -1.64
N ASP A 21 -2.34 -8.60 -0.96
CA ASP A 21 -3.64 -8.92 -1.55
C ASP A 21 -3.98 -7.98 -2.72
N VAL A 22 -3.69 -6.68 -2.59
CA VAL A 22 -3.86 -5.71 -3.69
C VAL A 22 -2.92 -6.02 -4.83
N LEU A 23 -1.66 -6.34 -4.56
CA LEU A 23 -0.69 -6.69 -5.60
C LEU A 23 -1.09 -7.96 -6.35
N ASP A 24 -1.57 -8.98 -5.64
CA ASP A 24 -2.07 -10.22 -6.23
C ASP A 24 -3.33 -9.98 -7.05
N ALA A 25 -4.27 -9.15 -6.56
CA ALA A 25 -5.49 -8.80 -7.27
C ALA A 25 -5.23 -8.04 -8.57
N GLU A 26 -4.21 -7.17 -8.58
CA GLU A 26 -3.75 -6.43 -9.77
C GLU A 26 -2.86 -7.29 -10.69
N GLY A 27 -2.53 -8.53 -10.30
CA GLY A 27 -1.63 -9.41 -11.07
C GLY A 27 -0.21 -8.85 -11.21
N ALA A 28 0.25 -8.11 -10.21
CA ALA A 28 1.53 -7.41 -10.23
C ALA A 28 2.70 -8.34 -9.92
N GLU A 29 3.85 -8.11 -10.58
CA GLU A 29 5.11 -8.72 -10.17
C GLU A 29 5.69 -7.93 -9.00
N TYR A 30 6.02 -8.61 -7.90
CA TYR A 30 6.62 -7.96 -6.73
C TYR A 30 7.70 -8.81 -6.05
N TRP A 31 8.60 -8.11 -5.37
CA TRP A 31 9.66 -8.71 -4.56
C TRP A 31 9.95 -7.84 -3.34
N LYS A 32 10.56 -8.43 -2.32
CA LYS A 32 10.96 -7.72 -1.11
C LYS A 32 12.40 -7.25 -1.24
N ASN A 33 12.67 -6.00 -0.88
CA ASN A 33 14.04 -5.47 -0.81
C ASN A 33 14.68 -5.75 0.57
N GLU A 34 15.99 -5.49 0.67
CA GLU A 34 16.78 -5.69 1.90
C GLU A 34 16.27 -4.86 3.09
N SER A 35 15.69 -3.68 2.81
CA SER A 35 15.07 -2.81 3.82
C SER A 35 13.69 -3.31 4.28
N GLY A 36 13.18 -4.38 3.68
CA GLY A 36 11.87 -4.95 3.98
C GLY A 36 10.68 -4.25 3.33
N ALA A 37 10.92 -3.30 2.43
CA ALA A 37 9.90 -2.71 1.57
C ALA A 37 9.57 -3.65 0.41
N VAL A 38 8.31 -3.65 -0.01
CA VAL A 38 7.84 -4.42 -1.15
C VAL A 38 7.98 -3.54 -2.39
N VAL A 39 8.73 -4.00 -3.37
CA VAL A 39 8.85 -3.36 -4.67
C VAL A 39 7.94 -4.09 -5.64
N ALA A 40 7.09 -3.38 -6.35
CA ALA A 40 6.08 -3.96 -7.22
C ALA A 40 5.99 -3.21 -8.54
N ARG A 41 5.75 -3.95 -9.62
CA ARG A 41 5.52 -3.40 -10.96
C ARG A 41 4.03 -3.41 -11.24
N LEU A 42 3.42 -2.23 -11.24
CA LEU A 42 1.98 -2.04 -11.33
C LEU A 42 1.61 -1.20 -12.56
N SER A 43 0.50 -1.55 -13.20
CA SER A 43 -0.13 -0.72 -14.23
C SER A 43 -1.16 0.20 -13.57
N VAL A 44 -0.87 1.50 -13.53
CA VAL A 44 -1.79 2.49 -12.95
C VAL A 44 -2.24 3.44 -14.05
N TYR A 45 -3.55 3.54 -14.26
CA TYR A 45 -4.15 4.29 -15.38
C TYR A 45 -3.57 3.88 -16.75
N GLY A 46 -3.22 2.59 -16.92
CA GLY A 46 -2.61 2.07 -18.14
C GLY A 46 -1.10 2.34 -18.27
N ASN A 47 -0.45 2.93 -17.26
CA ASN A 47 0.98 3.22 -17.26
C ASN A 47 1.71 2.26 -16.31
N VAL A 48 2.60 1.44 -16.85
CA VAL A 48 3.39 0.50 -16.06
C VAL A 48 4.55 1.26 -15.41
N SER A 49 4.55 1.31 -14.08
CA SER A 49 5.62 1.92 -13.28
C SER A 49 6.02 0.97 -12.15
N THR A 50 7.26 1.13 -11.66
CA THR A 50 7.74 0.39 -10.50
C THR A 50 7.53 1.23 -9.24
N PHE A 51 6.84 0.68 -8.26
CA PHE A 51 6.55 1.30 -6.98
C PHE A 51 7.26 0.59 -5.84
N SER A 52 7.53 1.32 -4.76
CA SER A 52 8.04 0.79 -3.50
C SER A 52 7.05 1.12 -2.39
N LEU A 53 6.60 0.09 -1.69
CA LEU A 53 5.64 0.16 -0.59
C LEU A 53 6.32 -0.27 0.71
N SER A 54 6.29 0.57 1.73
CA SER A 54 6.78 0.24 3.07
C SER A 54 5.72 0.55 4.12
N ALA A 55 5.66 -0.29 5.15
CA ALA A 55 4.76 -0.13 6.27
C ALA A 55 5.57 0.01 7.57
N GLU A 56 5.40 1.14 8.24
CA GLU A 56 6.09 1.52 9.47
C GLU A 56 5.07 1.64 10.61
N ILE A 57 5.42 1.17 11.81
CA ILE A 57 4.56 1.33 12.99
C ILE A 57 4.63 2.78 13.45
N CYS A 58 3.48 3.39 13.73
CA CYS A 58 3.37 4.73 14.29
C CYS A 58 2.49 4.68 15.55
N ASP A 59 2.54 5.73 16.38
CA ASP A 59 1.84 5.77 17.68
C ASP A 59 0.33 5.51 17.59
N THR A 60 -0.30 5.91 16.47
CA THR A 60 -1.75 5.83 16.26
C THR A 60 -2.17 4.85 15.16
N GLY A 61 -1.25 4.01 14.65
CA GLY A 61 -1.55 3.06 13.59
C GLY A 61 -0.31 2.65 12.78
N THR A 62 -0.48 2.56 11.47
CA THR A 62 0.61 2.19 10.55
C THR A 62 0.77 3.25 9.47
N GLY A 63 1.98 3.78 9.31
CA GLY A 63 2.35 4.62 8.19
C GLY A 63 2.66 3.77 6.96
N LEU A 64 1.73 3.74 6.00
CA LEU A 64 1.99 3.22 4.67
C LEU A 64 2.69 4.30 3.85
N THR A 65 3.86 3.98 3.32
CA THR A 65 4.60 4.87 2.44
C THR A 65 4.73 4.23 1.07
N VAL A 66 4.27 4.94 0.05
CA VAL A 66 4.36 4.51 -1.35
C VAL A 66 5.22 5.51 -2.11
N SER A 67 6.21 5.03 -2.85
CA SER A 67 7.03 5.86 -3.73
C SER A 67 7.16 5.25 -5.11
N VAL A 68 7.35 6.10 -6.12
CA VAL A 68 7.72 5.63 -7.46
C VAL A 68 9.24 5.46 -7.52
N ARG A 69 9.68 4.28 -7.97
CA ARG A 69 11.09 3.99 -8.25
C ARG A 69 11.41 4.29 -9.71
N ASP A 70 10.68 3.64 -10.61
CA ASP A 70 10.87 3.77 -12.05
C ASP A 70 9.54 4.17 -12.68
N PRO A 71 9.32 5.47 -12.96
CA PRO A 71 8.10 5.93 -13.60
C PRO A 71 8.06 5.48 -15.07
N CYS A 72 6.85 5.27 -15.60
CA CYS A 72 6.64 5.05 -17.03
C CYS A 72 7.28 6.19 -17.86
N PRO A 73 8.07 5.90 -18.91
CA PRO A 73 8.68 6.93 -19.74
C PRO A 73 7.64 7.91 -20.30
N GLY A 74 7.90 9.21 -20.14
CA GLY A 74 6.99 10.28 -20.60
C GLY A 74 5.88 10.63 -19.59
N LEU A 75 5.83 9.99 -18.43
CA LEU A 75 4.93 10.37 -17.36
C LEU A 75 5.35 11.73 -16.77
N SER A 76 4.41 12.66 -16.65
CA SER A 76 4.67 13.96 -16.01
C SER A 76 4.78 13.82 -14.49
N ALA A 77 5.39 14.80 -13.81
CA ALA A 77 5.46 14.83 -12.34
C ALA A 77 4.07 14.74 -11.67
N LYS A 78 3.05 15.40 -12.24
CA LYS A 78 1.65 15.26 -11.77
C LYS A 78 1.06 13.88 -12.06
N GLY A 79 1.53 13.22 -13.13
CA GLY A 79 1.18 11.83 -13.44
C GLY A 79 1.75 10.87 -12.40
N GLU A 80 3.01 11.04 -12.01
CA GLU A 80 3.65 10.27 -10.93
C GLU A 80 2.92 10.44 -9.61
N GLU A 81 2.59 11.68 -9.22
CA GLU A 81 1.88 11.97 -7.97
C GLU A 81 0.50 11.31 -7.93
N ARG A 82 -0.25 11.36 -9.04
CA ARG A 82 -1.53 10.66 -9.16
C ARG A 82 -1.35 9.15 -9.08
N ALA A 83 -0.32 8.60 -9.71
CA ALA A 83 -0.07 7.17 -9.70
C ALA A 83 0.29 6.65 -8.29
N VAL A 84 1.17 7.35 -7.59
CA VAL A 84 1.54 7.01 -6.20
C VAL A 84 0.36 7.15 -5.25
N THR A 85 -0.45 8.21 -5.42
CA THR A 85 -1.67 8.42 -4.62
C THR A 85 -2.68 7.30 -4.88
N ALA A 86 -2.90 6.92 -6.14
CA ALA A 86 -3.80 5.83 -6.51
C ALA A 86 -3.39 4.50 -5.86
N VAL A 87 -2.09 4.17 -5.86
CA VAL A 87 -1.60 2.96 -5.18
C VAL A 87 -1.85 3.01 -3.68
N ALA A 88 -1.62 4.15 -3.03
CA ALA A 88 -1.91 4.32 -1.61
C ALA A 88 -3.43 4.27 -1.32
N ASP A 89 -4.27 4.76 -2.24
CA ASP A 89 -5.73 4.69 -2.16
C ASP A 89 -6.22 3.24 -2.31
N MET A 90 -5.66 2.46 -3.24
CA MET A 90 -6.03 1.05 -3.45
C MET A 90 -5.86 0.22 -2.16
N VAL A 91 -4.72 0.37 -1.48
CA VAL A 91 -4.48 -0.34 -0.21
C VAL A 91 -5.42 0.13 0.89
N ALA A 92 -5.66 1.44 1.00
CA ALA A 92 -6.57 2.00 2.00
C ALA A 92 -8.01 1.51 1.77
N GLN A 93 -8.46 1.52 0.52
CA GLN A 93 -9.79 1.10 0.11
C GLN A 93 -9.98 -0.40 0.29
N TYR A 94 -8.97 -1.23 -0.01
CA TYR A 94 -9.01 -2.66 0.26
C TYR A 94 -9.19 -2.95 1.75
N LEU A 95 -8.42 -2.28 2.61
CA LEU A 95 -8.57 -2.42 4.06
C LEU A 95 -9.95 -2.00 4.56
N GLU A 96 -10.49 -0.88 4.06
CA GLU A 96 -11.84 -0.45 4.41
C GLU A 96 -12.89 -1.47 3.96
N ASN A 97 -12.78 -1.97 2.73
CA ASN A 97 -13.70 -2.98 2.21
C ASN A 97 -13.63 -4.29 3.00
N GLU A 98 -12.44 -4.83 3.27
CA GLU A 98 -12.29 -6.11 3.96
C GLU A 98 -12.59 -6.03 5.46
N LEU A 99 -12.18 -4.94 6.11
CA LEU A 99 -12.28 -4.80 7.57
C LEU A 99 -13.58 -4.15 8.02
N MET A 100 -14.11 -3.16 7.28
CA MET A 100 -15.31 -2.42 7.68
C MET A 100 -16.57 -2.94 6.99
N ILE A 101 -16.49 -3.27 5.69
CA ILE A 101 -17.68 -3.64 4.90
C ILE A 101 -17.92 -5.15 4.96
N ASN A 102 -16.90 -5.95 4.68
CA ASN A 102 -17.02 -7.41 4.63
C ASN A 102 -16.91 -8.05 6.02
N ARG A 103 -16.33 -7.37 7.02
CA ARG A 103 -16.04 -7.86 8.39
C ARG A 103 -15.37 -9.24 8.45
N ARG A 104 -14.76 -9.71 7.35
CA ARG A 104 -14.24 -11.09 7.25
C ARG A 104 -12.99 -11.33 8.09
N CYS A 105 -12.33 -10.26 8.56
CA CYS A 105 -11.12 -10.34 9.36
C CYS A 105 -11.22 -9.68 10.74
N PHE A 106 -12.41 -9.23 11.18
CA PHE A 106 -12.58 -8.67 12.53
C PHE A 106 -12.80 -9.79 13.56
N VAL A 107 -11.73 -10.52 13.91
CA VAL A 107 -11.67 -11.07 15.27
C VAL A 107 -11.40 -9.88 16.17
N GLN A 108 -12.43 -9.44 16.88
CA GLN A 108 -12.31 -8.46 17.94
C GLN A 108 -11.49 -9.10 19.06
N ASP A 109 -10.17 -9.11 18.93
CA ASP A 109 -9.28 -9.52 20.00
C ASP A 109 -9.32 -8.41 21.05
N ARG A 110 -10.32 -8.54 21.93
CA ARG A 110 -10.37 -7.88 23.22
C ARG A 110 -9.19 -8.39 24.05
N HIS A 111 -7.99 -7.86 23.83
CA HIS A 111 -6.92 -7.83 24.84
C HIS A 111 -5.81 -6.87 24.39
N TYR A 112 -6.02 -5.57 24.61
CA TYR A 112 -4.90 -4.69 24.96
C TYR A 112 -4.97 -4.47 26.48
N ALA A 113 -4.39 -5.41 27.20
CA ALA A 113 -3.96 -5.24 28.57
C ALA A 113 -2.53 -5.76 28.63
N VAL A 114 -1.55 -4.84 28.64
CA VAL A 114 -0.44 -4.79 29.60
C VAL A 114 -0.01 -3.32 29.72
#